data_AF-A0A2I1HSL5-F1
#
_entry.id   AF-A0A2I1HSL5-F1
#
_cell.length_a   1.000
_cell.length_b   1.000
_cell.length_c   1.000
_cell.angle_alpha   90.00
_cell.angle_beta   90.00
_cell.angle_gamma   90.00
#
_symmetry.space_group_name_H-M   'P 1'
#
loop_
_entity.id
_entity.type
_entity.pdbx_description
1 polymer ?
#
loop_
_entity_poly.entity_id
_entity_poly.type
_entity_poly.pdbx_seq_one_letter_code
_entity_poly.pdbx_strand_id
1 'polypeptide(L)'
;MPKKRVSLTNIQKYKFCLYACDNKKTQSQYVNWIEEKWEIRVDESTITRILQSKDKRLAIEVINPEAKRHKAVVVPELELILKEFVLTYQHRTILSDAILVEKVKQLADKLNVSEGTLQFSSGWLQKFKDQNNIRQIKLQGEADSAK
;
A
#
# COMPACT_ATOMS: atom_id res chain seq x y z
N MET A 1 -28.83 0.03 -15.85
CA MET A 1 -27.61 -0.73 -15.46
C MET A 1 -26.76 0.17 -14.57
N PRO A 2 -26.40 -0.20 -13.33
CA PRO A 2 -25.53 0.63 -12.51
C PRO A 2 -24.14 0.74 -13.15
N LYS A 3 -23.67 1.98 -13.38
CA LYS A 3 -22.30 2.22 -13.86
C LYS A 3 -21.32 1.61 -12.86
N LYS A 4 -20.48 0.68 -13.32
CA LYS A 4 -19.43 0.06 -12.50
C LYS A 4 -18.49 1.18 -12.03
N ARG A 5 -18.40 1.42 -10.73
CA ARG A 5 -17.51 2.45 -10.17
C ARG A 5 -16.06 2.02 -10.37
N VAL A 6 -15.35 2.68 -11.28
CA VAL A 6 -13.92 2.45 -11.51
C VAL A 6 -13.12 3.42 -10.65
N SER A 7 -12.00 2.95 -10.10
CA SER A 7 -11.10 3.77 -9.29
C SER A 7 -9.70 3.71 -9.86
N LEU A 8 -9.08 4.88 -9.99
CA LEU A 8 -7.67 5.01 -10.35
C LEU A 8 -6.77 4.51 -9.22
N THR A 9 -5.61 3.97 -9.58
CA THR A 9 -4.52 3.62 -8.67
C THR A 9 -3.79 4.88 -8.19
N ASN A 10 -2.95 4.75 -7.16
CA ASN A 10 -2.15 5.86 -6.67
C ASN A 10 -1.20 6.39 -7.75
N ILE A 11 -0.56 5.50 -8.52
CA ILE A 11 0.32 5.89 -9.61
C ILE A 11 -0.42 6.60 -10.74
N GLN A 12 -1.64 6.15 -11.07
CA GLN A 12 -2.49 6.82 -12.07
C GLN A 12 -2.89 8.22 -11.59
N LYS A 13 -3.31 8.37 -10.33
CA LYS A 13 -3.65 9.69 -9.75
C LYS A 13 -2.44 10.62 -9.76
N TYR A 14 -1.25 10.13 -9.42
CA TYR A 14 -0.01 10.89 -9.46
C TYR A 14 0.33 11.38 -10.87
N LYS A 15 0.36 10.45 -11.86
CA LYS A 15 0.60 10.79 -13.27
C LYS A 15 -0.42 11.79 -13.82
N PHE A 16 -1.68 11.64 -13.43
CA PHE A 16 -2.73 12.58 -13.77
C PHE A 16 -2.48 13.98 -13.17
N CYS A 17 -2.06 14.05 -11.89
CA CYS A 17 -1.73 15.32 -11.25
C CYS A 17 -0.54 16.02 -11.92
N LEU A 18 0.49 15.28 -12.32
CA LEU A 18 1.61 15.81 -13.11
C LEU A 18 1.12 16.40 -14.43
N TYR A 19 0.33 15.62 -15.19
CA TYR A 19 -0.23 16.09 -16.45
C TYR A 19 -1.06 17.38 -16.29
N ALA A 20 -1.88 17.45 -15.24
CA ALA A 20 -2.72 18.61 -14.97
C ALA A 20 -1.94 19.86 -14.51
N CYS A 21 -0.72 19.72 -14.00
CA CYS A 21 0.16 20.86 -13.71
C CYS A 21 0.59 21.56 -15.00
N ASP A 22 0.97 20.80 -16.01
CA ASP A 22 1.49 21.34 -17.27
C ASP A 22 0.37 21.67 -18.27
N ASN A 23 -0.84 21.14 -18.06
CA ASN A 23 -1.94 21.25 -18.99
C ASN A 23 -3.22 21.68 -18.27
N LYS A 24 -3.60 22.95 -18.40
CA LYS A 24 -4.92 23.43 -17.94
C LYS A 24 -5.99 23.00 -18.94
N LYS A 25 -6.94 22.19 -18.48
CA LYS A 25 -8.05 21.66 -19.28
C LYS A 25 -9.35 21.65 -18.47
N THR A 26 -10.48 21.47 -19.16
CA THR A 26 -11.76 21.25 -18.49
C THR A 26 -11.84 19.83 -17.90
N GLN A 27 -12.78 19.61 -16.98
CA GLN A 27 -13.00 18.30 -16.36
C GLN A 27 -13.32 17.23 -17.41
N SER A 28 -14.18 17.53 -18.40
CA SER A 28 -14.52 16.59 -19.47
C SER A 28 -13.29 16.24 -20.33
N GLN A 29 -12.43 17.21 -20.60
CA GLN A 29 -11.18 16.97 -21.33
C GLN A 29 -10.21 16.07 -20.54
N TYR A 30 -10.13 16.24 -19.22
CA TYR A 30 -9.36 15.33 -18.37
C TYR A 30 -9.96 13.92 -18.33
N VAL A 31 -11.29 13.77 -18.32
CA VAL A 31 -11.94 12.45 -18.42
C VAL A 31 -11.52 11.76 -19.71
N ASN A 32 -11.58 12.46 -20.85
CA ASN A 32 -11.19 11.89 -22.15
C ASN A 32 -9.71 11.48 -22.17
N TRP A 33 -8.82 12.30 -21.62
CA TRP A 33 -7.39 11.97 -21.53
C TRP A 33 -7.15 10.71 -20.68
N ILE A 34 -7.87 10.56 -19.56
CA ILE A 34 -7.77 9.37 -18.70
C ILE A 34 -8.30 8.12 -19.42
N GLU A 35 -9.42 8.25 -20.14
CA GLU A 35 -10.02 7.16 -20.91
C GLU A 35 -9.09 6.71 -22.06
N GLU A 36 -8.48 7.66 -22.78
CA GLU A 36 -7.50 7.37 -23.83
C GLU A 36 -6.22 6.73 -23.26
N LYS A 37 -5.73 7.23 -22.12
CA LYS A 37 -4.44 6.79 -21.56
C LYS A 37 -4.49 5.43 -20.88
N TRP A 38 -5.61 5.08 -20.26
CA TRP A 38 -5.73 3.91 -19.38
C TRP A 38 -6.95 3.03 -19.64
N GLU A 39 -7.75 3.32 -20.67
CA GLU A 39 -8.99 2.61 -20.99
C GLU A 39 -9.97 2.57 -19.80
N ILE A 40 -9.91 3.62 -18.97
CA ILE A 40 -10.71 3.77 -17.76
C ILE A 40 -11.51 5.07 -17.87
N ARG A 41 -12.83 4.97 -17.86
CA ARG A 41 -13.70 6.14 -17.78
C ARG A 41 -14.07 6.45 -16.33
N VAL A 42 -13.74 7.67 -15.89
CA VAL A 42 -14.10 8.21 -14.58
C VAL A 42 -15.13 9.32 -14.71
N ASP A 43 -15.81 9.65 -13.61
CA ASP A 43 -16.69 10.81 -13.53
C ASP A 43 -15.91 12.11 -13.29
N GLU A 44 -16.48 13.25 -13.73
CA GLU A 44 -15.90 14.57 -13.54
C GLU A 44 -15.75 14.97 -12.06
N SER A 45 -16.61 14.43 -11.20
CA SER A 45 -16.50 14.64 -9.75
C SER A 45 -15.26 13.92 -9.17
N THR A 46 -14.88 12.76 -9.71
CA THR A 46 -13.62 12.09 -9.40
C THR A 46 -12.42 12.92 -9.84
N ILE A 47 -12.45 13.51 -11.04
CA ILE A 47 -11.42 14.44 -11.49
C ILE A 47 -11.26 15.59 -10.49
N THR A 48 -12.37 16.25 -10.15
CA THR A 48 -12.39 17.38 -9.22
C THR A 48 -11.80 16.99 -7.86
N ARG A 49 -12.22 15.85 -7.30
CA ARG A 49 -11.71 15.36 -6.01
C ARG A 49 -10.21 15.02 -6.04
N ILE A 50 -9.71 14.50 -7.16
CA ILE A 50 -8.27 14.24 -7.31
C ILE A 50 -7.50 15.57 -7.34
N LEU A 51 -7.97 16.54 -8.13
CA LEU A 51 -7.33 17.85 -8.26
C LEU A 51 -7.36 18.67 -6.96
N GLN A 52 -8.42 18.57 -6.14
CA GLN A 52 -8.47 19.19 -4.81
C GLN A 52 -7.36 18.70 -3.85
N SER A 53 -6.81 17.51 -4.11
CA SER A 53 -5.70 16.93 -3.34
C SER A 53 -4.40 16.88 -4.12
N LYS A 54 -4.28 17.65 -5.22
CA LYS A 54 -3.15 17.61 -6.16
C LYS A 54 -1.82 17.85 -5.45
N ASP A 55 -1.69 18.94 -4.72
CA ASP A 55 -0.41 19.33 -4.12
C ASP A 55 0.06 18.29 -3.10
N LYS A 56 -0.87 17.74 -2.29
CA LYS A 56 -0.58 16.63 -1.37
C LYS A 56 -0.11 15.37 -2.11
N ARG A 57 -0.67 15.07 -3.27
CA ARG A 57 -0.30 13.89 -4.07
C ARG A 57 1.05 14.05 -4.76
N LEU A 58 1.43 15.27 -5.09
CA LEU A 58 2.73 15.57 -5.72
C LEU A 58 3.86 15.69 -4.70
N ALA A 59 3.54 16.10 -3.46
CA ALA A 59 4.52 16.25 -2.38
C ALA A 59 4.93 14.93 -1.71
N ILE A 60 4.15 13.85 -1.87
CA ILE A 60 4.37 12.57 -1.20
C ILE A 60 4.85 11.54 -2.23
N GLU A 61 5.90 10.77 -1.88
CA GLU A 61 6.32 9.62 -2.68
C GLU A 61 5.14 8.65 -2.88
N VAL A 62 5.00 8.05 -4.06
CA VAL A 62 3.86 7.16 -4.35
C VAL A 62 4.03 5.83 -3.60
N ILE A 63 3.65 5.81 -2.32
CA ILE A 63 3.61 4.60 -1.49
C ILE A 63 2.50 3.68 -2.03
N ASN A 64 2.87 2.44 -2.35
CA ASN A 64 1.98 1.42 -2.91
C ASN A 64 1.27 1.88 -4.21
N PRO A 65 1.98 1.89 -5.36
CA PRO A 65 1.51 2.50 -6.62
C PRO A 65 0.20 1.90 -7.14
N GLU A 66 0.00 0.60 -6.95
CA GLU A 66 -1.17 -0.14 -7.44
C GLU A 66 -2.41 -0.02 -6.54
N ALA A 67 -2.26 0.54 -5.33
CA ALA A 67 -3.39 0.72 -4.43
C ALA A 67 -4.40 1.74 -4.98
N LYS A 68 -5.67 1.35 -5.05
CA LYS A 68 -6.78 2.23 -5.50
C LYS A 68 -7.36 3.09 -4.38
N ARG A 69 -7.22 2.66 -3.13
CA ARG A 69 -7.71 3.35 -1.93
C ARG A 69 -6.61 3.40 -0.89
N HIS A 70 -6.45 4.55 -0.25
CA HIS A 70 -5.67 4.65 0.98
C HIS A 70 -6.42 3.89 2.07
N LYS A 71 -5.77 2.93 2.71
CA LYS A 71 -6.23 2.36 3.98
C LYS A 71 -5.34 2.97 5.04
N ALA A 72 -5.95 3.70 5.97
CA ALA A 72 -5.23 4.12 7.16
C ALA A 72 -4.76 2.84 7.87
N VAL A 73 -3.46 2.71 8.04
CA VAL A 73 -2.89 1.77 8.98
C VAL A 73 -3.34 2.21 10.36
N VAL A 74 -3.95 1.30 11.12
CA VAL A 74 -4.57 1.63 12.43
C VAL A 74 -3.53 2.17 13.41
N VAL A 75 -2.29 1.67 13.33
CA VAL A 75 -1.16 2.14 14.15
C VAL A 75 0.09 2.24 13.27
N PRO A 76 0.32 3.37 12.57
CA PRO A 76 1.40 3.51 11.59
C PRO A 76 2.79 3.30 12.20
N GLU A 77 3.01 3.76 13.43
CA GLU A 77 4.27 3.60 14.17
C GLU A 77 4.59 2.13 14.43
N LEU A 78 3.60 1.33 14.80
CA LEU A 78 3.76 -0.11 15.02
C LEU A 78 4.18 -0.84 13.74
N GLU A 79 3.53 -0.55 12.61
CA GLU A 79 3.90 -1.14 11.32
C GLU A 79 5.28 -0.69 10.85
N LEU A 80 5.66 0.57 11.11
CA LEU A 80 6.99 1.07 10.78
C LEU A 80 8.09 0.32 11.54
N ILE A 81 7.96 0.20 12.87
CA ILE A 81 8.95 -0.50 13.69
C ILE A 81 9.02 -1.99 13.32
N LEU A 82 7.87 -2.61 13.01
CA LEU A 82 7.85 -4.00 12.55
C LEU A 82 8.53 -4.16 11.19
N LYS A 83 8.35 -3.21 10.27
CA LYS A 83 9.05 -3.19 8.97
C LYS A 83 10.56 -3.07 9.15
N GLU A 84 11.03 -2.16 9.99
CA GLU A 84 12.46 -1.99 10.28
C GLU A 84 13.06 -3.27 10.87
N PHE A 85 12.32 -3.93 11.78
CA PHE A 85 12.71 -5.24 12.30
C PHE A 85 12.86 -6.27 11.18
N VAL A 86 11.89 -6.38 10.26
CA VAL A 86 11.99 -7.31 9.14
C VAL A 86 13.20 -7.01 8.26
N LEU A 87 13.40 -5.76 7.86
CA LEU A 87 14.52 -5.36 6.99
C LEU A 87 15.88 -5.65 7.64
N THR A 88 15.98 -5.48 8.96
CA THR A 88 17.21 -5.73 9.72
C THR A 88 17.57 -7.22 9.80
N TYR A 89 16.58 -8.09 9.96
CA TYR A 89 16.79 -9.50 10.30
C TYR A 89 16.51 -10.49 9.17
N GLN A 90 15.83 -10.08 8.10
CA GLN A 90 15.49 -10.97 6.96
C GLN A 90 16.71 -11.61 6.28
N HIS A 91 17.88 -10.96 6.36
CA HIS A 91 19.13 -11.48 5.80
C HIS A 91 19.91 -12.37 6.77
N ARG A 92 19.51 -12.43 8.04
CA ARG A 92 20.21 -13.15 9.11
C ARG A 92 19.49 -14.43 9.52
N THR A 93 18.17 -14.47 9.40
CA THR A 93 17.35 -15.61 9.80
C THR A 93 16.01 -15.64 9.08
N ILE A 94 15.35 -16.81 9.09
CA ILE A 94 14.00 -16.99 8.55
C ILE A 94 13.00 -16.39 9.54
N LEU A 95 12.36 -15.30 9.13
CA LEU A 95 11.28 -14.66 9.90
C LEU A 95 9.95 -15.34 9.58
N SER A 96 9.62 -16.38 10.37
CA SER A 96 8.34 -17.07 10.28
C SER A 96 7.17 -16.19 10.74
N ASP A 97 5.95 -16.54 10.34
CA ASP A 97 4.74 -15.80 10.71
C ASP A 97 4.55 -15.76 12.22
N ALA A 98 4.90 -16.83 12.92
CA ALA A 98 4.86 -16.89 14.38
C ALA A 98 5.82 -15.86 15.01
N ILE A 99 7.05 -15.75 14.50
CA ILE A 99 8.03 -14.76 14.97
C ILE A 99 7.51 -13.34 14.76
N LEU A 100 6.92 -13.06 13.60
CA LEU A 100 6.37 -11.73 13.30
C LEU A 100 5.16 -11.39 14.17
N VAL A 101 4.29 -12.36 14.45
CA VAL A 101 3.15 -12.20 15.35
C VAL A 101 3.60 -11.96 16.79
N GLU A 102 4.60 -12.70 17.27
CA GLU A 102 5.15 -12.46 18.61
C GLU A 102 5.80 -11.09 18.71
N LYS A 103 6.57 -10.70 17.68
CA LYS A 103 7.24 -9.40 17.65
C LYS A 103 6.26 -8.24 17.65
N VAL A 104 5.18 -8.31 16.85
CA VAL A 104 4.20 -7.23 16.79
C VAL A 104 3.43 -7.07 18.10
N LYS A 105 3.15 -8.17 18.83
CA LYS A 105 2.55 -8.11 20.16
C LYS A 105 3.47 -7.38 21.15
N GLN A 106 4.75 -7.76 21.21
CA GLN A 106 5.73 -7.08 22.06
C GLN A 106 5.86 -5.58 21.74
N LEU A 107 5.76 -5.21 20.47
CA LEU A 107 5.78 -3.80 20.05
C LEU A 107 4.50 -3.07 20.43
N ALA A 108 3.33 -3.73 20.30
CA ALA A 108 2.06 -3.16 20.71
C ALA A 108 2.02 -2.86 22.22
N ASP A 109 2.53 -3.78 23.03
CA ASP A 109 2.67 -3.59 24.48
C ASP A 109 3.56 -2.38 24.80
N LYS A 110 4.71 -2.26 24.13
CA LYS A 110 5.64 -1.13 24.31
C LYS A 110 5.04 0.22 23.91
N LEU A 111 4.17 0.23 22.90
CA LEU A 111 3.48 1.42 22.41
C LEU A 111 2.17 1.71 23.17
N ASN A 112 1.85 0.94 24.22
CA ASN A 112 0.58 1.03 24.96
C ASN A 112 -0.65 0.96 24.05
N VAL A 113 -0.59 0.15 22.98
CA VAL A 113 -1.74 -0.07 22.10
C VAL A 113 -2.74 -0.96 22.83
N SER A 114 -3.94 -0.44 23.09
CA SER A 114 -4.99 -1.18 23.81
C SER A 114 -5.28 -2.53 23.17
N GLU A 115 -5.43 -3.56 24.01
CA GLU A 115 -5.86 -4.88 23.58
C GLU A 115 -7.20 -4.77 22.81
N GLY A 116 -7.27 -5.39 21.63
CA GLY A 116 -8.42 -5.26 20.72
C GLY A 116 -8.35 -4.14 19.68
N THR A 117 -7.38 -3.20 19.78
CA THR A 117 -7.18 -2.16 18.74
C THR A 117 -6.78 -2.76 17.40
N LEU A 118 -5.97 -3.83 17.44
CA LEU A 118 -5.50 -4.56 16.27
C LEU A 118 -5.59 -6.05 16.52
N GLN A 119 -6.24 -6.77 15.60
CA GLN A 119 -6.15 -8.22 15.55
C GLN A 119 -4.97 -8.64 14.68
N PHE A 120 -3.94 -9.20 15.31
CA PHE A 120 -2.76 -9.77 14.66
C PHE A 120 -3.07 -11.12 13.99
N SER A 121 -4.14 -11.15 13.19
CA SER A 121 -4.57 -12.32 12.42
C SER A 121 -3.63 -12.61 11.26
N SER A 122 -3.67 -13.83 10.74
CA SER A 122 -2.97 -14.21 9.50
C SER A 122 -3.31 -13.28 8.34
N GLY A 123 -4.57 -12.85 8.23
CA GLY A 123 -5.01 -11.90 7.21
C GLY A 123 -4.46 -10.47 7.39
N TRP A 124 -4.17 -10.03 8.61
CA TRP A 124 -3.47 -8.76 8.86
C TRP A 124 -2.00 -8.89 8.47
N LEU A 125 -1.34 -9.97 8.90
CA LEU A 125 0.07 -10.19 8.62
C LEU A 125 0.35 -10.32 7.11
N GLN A 126 -0.52 -11.01 6.36
CA GLN A 126 -0.38 -11.11 4.91
C GLN A 126 -0.47 -9.73 4.25
N LYS A 127 -1.40 -8.88 4.68
CA LYS A 127 -1.52 -7.50 4.16
C LYS A 127 -0.29 -6.67 4.51
N PHE A 128 0.24 -6.79 5.72
CA PHE A 128 1.47 -6.12 6.13
C PHE A 128 2.64 -6.51 5.21
N LYS A 129 2.78 -7.82 4.91
CA LYS A 129 3.81 -8.32 3.98
C LYS A 129 3.61 -7.77 2.57
N ASP A 130 2.39 -7.84 2.03
CA ASP A 130 2.06 -7.37 0.69
C ASP A 130 2.34 -5.86 0.53
N GLN A 131 1.97 -5.05 1.53
CA GLN A 131 2.19 -3.60 1.53
C GLN A 131 3.67 -3.22 1.57
N ASN A 132 4.50 -4.05 2.21
CA ASN A 132 5.92 -3.80 2.39
C ASN A 132 6.80 -4.59 1.41
N ASN A 133 6.21 -5.27 0.43
CA ASN A 133 6.91 -6.14 -0.53
C ASN A 133 7.78 -7.21 0.15
N ILE A 134 7.40 -7.66 1.34
CA ILE A 134 8.10 -8.71 2.08
C ILE A 134 7.68 -10.05 1.49
N ARG A 135 8.52 -10.61 0.63
CA ARG A 135 8.33 -11.97 0.10
C ARG A 135 9.13 -12.94 0.95
N GLN A 136 8.49 -13.96 1.49
CA GLN A 136 9.23 -15.05 2.14
C GLN A 136 10.09 -15.74 1.09
N ILE A 137 11.39 -15.55 1.18
CA ILE A 137 12.36 -16.37 0.48
C ILE A 137 12.38 -17.68 1.26
N LYS A 138 11.76 -18.74 0.71
CA LYS A 138 12.09 -20.10 1.15
C LYS A 138 13.58 -20.27 0.87
N LEU A 139 14.42 -20.21 1.91
CA LEU A 139 15.78 -20.74 1.81
C LEU A 139 15.61 -22.24 1.54
N GLN A 140 15.74 -22.63 0.28
CA GLN A 140 15.94 -24.02 -0.10
C GLN A 140 17.34 -24.40 0.40
N GLY A 141 17.43 -24.76 1.67
CA GLY A 141 18.61 -25.34 2.29
C GLY A 141 18.50 -26.86 2.21
N GLU A 142 19.26 -27.43 1.28
CA GLU A 142 19.84 -28.78 1.24
C GLU A 142 19.25 -29.83 2.21
N ALA A 143 18.46 -30.74 1.65
CA ALA A 143 18.25 -32.06 2.22
C ALA A 143 18.49 -33.12 1.13
N ASP A 144 19.74 -33.22 0.67
CA ASP A 144 20.26 -34.39 -0.04
C ASP A 144 21.59 -34.79 0.60
N SER A 145 21.49 -35.38 1.79
CA SER A 145 22.52 -36.26 2.33
C SER A 145 21.88 -37.20 3.33
N ALA A 146 21.33 -38.30 2.80
CA ALA A 146 21.23 -39.55 3.53
C ALA A 146 21.48 -40.69 2.53
N LYS A 147 22.73 -41.14 2.61
CA LYS A 147 23.36 -42.38 2.18
C LYS A 147 22.46 -43.58 1.86
#